data_AF-F0FWC1-F1
#
_entry.id   AF-F0FWC1-F1
#
_cell.length_a   1.000
_cell.length_b   1.000
_cell.length_c   1.000
_cell.angle_alpha   90.00
_cell.angle_beta   90.00
_cell.angle_gamma   90.00
#
_symmetry.space_group_name_H-M   'P 1'
#
loop_
_entity.id
_entity.type
_entity.pdbx_description
1 polymer ?
#
loop_
_entity_poly.entity_id
_entity_poly.type
_entity_poly.pdbx_seq_one_letter_code
_entity_poly.pdbx_strand_id
1 'polypeptide(L)'
;MKQLTFAEAKKDFDRGLIAAAWLERQPMSDEWVLFFRSQLRAESTMVFVSTREREVRLFKSLPAALNILRDIGFQAERLDVK
;
A
#
# COMPACT_ATOMS: atom_id res chain seq x y z
N MET A 1 4.69 7.69 10.64
CA MET A 1 4.24 6.81 9.54
C MET A 1 5.08 5.54 9.58
N LYS A 2 4.47 4.36 9.73
CA LYS A 2 5.19 3.06 9.77
C LYS A 2 5.48 2.62 8.33
N GLN A 3 6.60 1.92 8.11
CA GLN A 3 6.96 1.39 6.80
C GLN A 3 6.69 -0.12 6.76
N LEU A 4 6.24 -0.63 5.60
CA LEU A 4 5.99 -2.04 5.37
C LEU A 4 6.62 -2.50 4.05
N THR A 5 7.45 -3.51 4.11
CA THR A 5 7.89 -4.29 2.94
C THR A 5 6.76 -5.19 2.44
N PHE A 6 6.93 -5.82 1.27
CA PHE A 6 5.98 -6.80 0.74
C PHE A 6 5.66 -7.93 1.71
N ALA A 7 6.70 -8.56 2.27
CA ALA A 7 6.53 -9.69 3.19
C ALA A 7 5.82 -9.27 4.49
N GLU A 8 6.16 -8.10 5.03
CA GLU A 8 5.50 -7.56 6.21
C GLU A 8 4.03 -7.19 5.93
N ALA A 9 3.74 -6.54 4.79
CA ALA A 9 2.38 -6.19 4.41
C ALA A 9 1.50 -7.43 4.19
N LYS A 10 2.03 -8.47 3.54
CA LYS A 10 1.33 -9.75 3.37
C LYS A 10 1.03 -10.42 4.71
N LYS A 11 2.04 -10.51 5.57
CA LYS A 11 1.89 -11.08 6.92
C LYS A 11 0.89 -10.30 7.77
N ASP A 12 0.93 -8.97 7.74
CA ASP A 12 0.01 -8.12 8.49
C ASP A 12 -1.42 -8.21 7.91
N PHE A 13 -1.57 -8.36 6.59
CA PHE A 13 -2.86 -8.63 5.94
C PHE A 13 -3.47 -9.98 6.38
N ASP A 14 -2.70 -11.07 6.29
CA ASP A 14 -3.15 -12.42 6.66
C ASP A 14 -3.55 -12.51 8.15
N ARG A 15 -2.99 -11.65 8.99
CA ARG A 15 -3.32 -11.53 10.42
C ARG A 15 -4.51 -10.60 10.71
N GLY A 16 -5.11 -10.00 9.68
CA GLY A 16 -6.20 -9.04 9.84
C GLY A 16 -5.76 -7.75 10.54
N LEU A 17 -4.50 -7.32 10.38
CA LEU A 17 -3.96 -6.11 11.01
C LEU A 17 -4.05 -4.87 10.10
N ILE A 18 -4.43 -5.06 8.84
CA ILE A 18 -4.64 -3.98 7.87
C ILE A 18 -6.14 -3.80 7.62
N ALA A 19 -6.63 -2.60 7.87
CA ALA A 19 -8.05 -2.24 7.75
C ALA A 19 -8.41 -1.81 6.32
N ALA A 20 -7.48 -1.15 5.62
CA ALA A 20 -7.68 -0.63 4.28
C ALA A 20 -6.33 -0.41 3.59
N ALA A 21 -6.37 -0.33 2.26
CA ALA A 21 -5.25 0.07 1.44
C ALA A 21 -5.73 1.03 0.35
N TRP A 22 -4.90 1.99 -0.03
CA TRP A 22 -5.21 2.94 -1.10
C TRP A 22 -3.95 3.39 -1.82
N LEU A 23 -4.14 3.94 -3.01
CA LEU A 23 -3.07 4.43 -3.88
C LEU A 23 -3.22 5.94 -4.05
N GLU A 24 -2.10 6.66 -3.94
CA GLU A 24 -2.06 8.10 -4.21
C GLU A 24 -1.06 8.39 -5.33
N ARG A 25 -1.51 9.17 -6.31
CA ARG A 25 -0.68 9.67 -7.41
C ARG A 25 0.13 10.87 -6.93
N GLN A 26 1.45 10.80 -7.07
CA GLN A 26 2.36 11.87 -6.68
C GLN A 26 2.30 13.00 -7.73
N PRO A 27 1.98 14.24 -7.33
CA PRO A 27 1.76 15.34 -8.27
C PRO A 27 2.96 15.67 -9.15
N MET A 28 4.19 15.46 -8.64
CA MET A 28 5.43 15.88 -9.30
C MET A 28 6.04 14.82 -10.21
N SER A 29 5.78 13.53 -9.96
CA SER A 29 6.41 12.43 -10.72
C SER A 29 5.45 11.57 -11.51
N ASP A 30 4.13 11.76 -11.35
CA ASP A 30 3.11 10.89 -11.95
C ASP A 30 3.19 9.41 -11.48
N GLU A 31 3.91 9.16 -10.39
CA GLU A 31 4.05 7.83 -9.82
C GLU A 31 3.02 7.58 -8.74
N TRP A 32 2.76 6.32 -8.45
CA TRP A 32 1.80 5.91 -7.44
C TRP A 32 2.52 5.42 -6.20
N VAL A 33 1.99 5.77 -5.03
CA VAL A 33 2.44 5.27 -3.73
C VAL A 33 1.32 4.46 -3.11
N LEU A 34 1.70 3.33 -2.50
CA LEU A 34 0.80 2.44 -1.79
C LEU A 34 0.83 2.70 -0.28
N PHE A 35 -0.35 2.98 0.26
CA PHE A 35 -0.57 3.20 1.68
C PHE A 35 -1.53 2.16 2.26
N PHE A 36 -1.40 1.95 3.56
CA PHE A 36 -2.25 1.08 4.34
C PHE A 36 -2.69 1.77 5.62
N ARG A 37 -3.88 1.41 6.10
CA ARG A 37 -4.39 1.81 7.41
C ARG A 37 -4.39 0.61 8.34
N SER A 38 -3.86 0.76 9.54
CA SER A 38 -3.90 -0.33 10.53
C SER A 38 -5.29 -0.50 11.13
N GLN A 39 -5.66 -1.75 11.46
CA GLN A 39 -6.79 -2.08 12.33
C GLN A 39 -6.54 -1.67 13.79
N LEU A 40 -5.29 -1.72 14.25
CA LEU A 40 -4.94 -1.50 15.67
C LEU A 40 -4.95 -0.02 16.07
N ARG A 41 -4.72 0.87 15.12
CA ARG A 41 -4.72 2.33 15.32
C ARG A 41 -5.24 2.99 14.05
N ALA A 42 -6.49 3.46 14.10
CA ALA A 42 -7.20 4.03 12.95
C ALA A 42 -6.47 5.25 12.32
N GLU A 43 -5.73 6.02 13.12
CA GLU A 43 -4.94 7.17 12.65
C GLU A 43 -3.55 6.79 12.11
N SER A 44 -3.16 5.51 12.21
CA SER A 44 -1.83 5.09 11.76
C SER A 44 -1.84 4.71 10.28
N THR A 45 -1.30 5.62 9.47
CA THR A 45 -0.95 5.36 8.08
C THR A 45 0.41 4.65 8.01
N MET A 46 0.46 3.62 7.19
CA MET A 46 1.65 2.85 6.86
C MET A 46 1.95 3.00 5.37
N VAL A 47 3.22 3.09 5.00
CA VAL A 47 3.65 3.26 3.60
C VAL A 47 4.41 2.02 3.12
N PHE A 48 4.16 1.64 1.87
CA PHE A 48 4.84 0.53 1.23
C PHE A 48 6.26 0.91 0.83
N VAL A 49 7.23 0.06 1.17
CA VAL A 49 8.66 0.30 0.89
C VAL A 49 9.31 -0.87 0.17
N SER A 50 10.41 -0.58 -0.54
CA SER A 50 11.27 -1.60 -1.12
C SER A 50 11.96 -2.43 -0.02
N THR A 51 12.15 -3.72 -0.25
CA THR A 51 12.79 -4.61 0.74
C THR A 51 14.28 -4.28 0.91
N ARG A 52 14.95 -3.82 -0.16
CA ARG A 52 16.40 -3.64 -0.17
C ARG A 52 16.83 -2.33 0.51
N GLU A 53 16.16 -1.23 0.20
CA GLU A 53 16.58 0.11 0.61
C GLU A 53 15.64 0.70 1.67
N ARG A 54 14.48 0.06 1.92
CA ARG A 54 13.40 0.58 2.77
C ARG A 54 12.94 1.98 2.37
N GLU A 55 13.13 2.33 1.10
CA GLU A 55 12.60 3.55 0.51
C GLU A 55 11.17 3.34 0.04
N VAL A 56 10.38 4.42 0.05
CA VAL A 56 8.99 4.40 -0.45
C VAL A 56 8.98 3.86 -1.86
N ARG A 57 8.21 2.80 -2.08
CA ARG A 57 8.14 2.19 -3.40
C ARG A 57 7.22 3.00 -4.29
N LEU A 58 7.83 3.59 -5.32
CA LEU A 58 7.15 4.34 -6.36
C LEU A 58 6.79 3.40 -7.52
N PHE A 59 5.53 3.46 -7.94
CA PHE A 59 5.02 2.68 -9.06
C PHE A 59 4.78 3.57 -10.26
N LYS A 60 5.44 3.28 -11.39
CA LYS A 60 5.31 4.04 -12.63
C LYS A 60 3.91 3.99 -13.26
N SER A 61 3.05 3.08 -12.81
CA SER A 61 1.70 2.95 -13.34
C SER A 61 0.74 2.40 -12.29
N LEU A 62 -0.52 2.82 -12.36
CA LEU A 62 -1.60 2.33 -11.52
C LEU A 62 -1.75 0.79 -11.59
N PRO A 63 -1.71 0.13 -12.78
CA PRO A 63 -1.79 -1.32 -12.87
C PRO A 63 -0.67 -2.05 -12.11
N ALA A 64 0.56 -1.52 -12.13
CA ALA A 64 1.67 -2.12 -11.38
C ALA A 64 1.42 -2.09 -9.88
N ALA A 65 0.90 -0.97 -9.37
CA ALA A 65 0.55 -0.83 -7.96
C ALA A 65 -0.64 -1.71 -7.55
N LEU A 66 -1.66 -1.82 -8.42
CA LEU A 66 -2.82 -2.70 -8.21
C LEU A 66 -2.43 -4.18 -8.18
N ASN A 67 -1.49 -4.60 -9.01
CA ASN A 67 -0.99 -5.98 -8.97
C ASN A 67 -0.36 -6.31 -7.61
N ILE A 68 0.42 -5.39 -7.02
CA ILE A 68 0.96 -5.59 -5.67
C ILE A 68 -0.15 -5.74 -4.63
N LEU A 69 -1.21 -4.92 -4.69
CA LEU A 69 -2.35 -5.05 -3.80
C LEU A 69 -3.01 -6.44 -3.90
N ARG A 70 -3.19 -6.93 -5.13
CA ARG A 70 -3.74 -8.27 -5.39
C ARG A 70 -2.82 -9.37 -4.86
N ASP A 71 -1.51 -9.25 -5.04
CA ASP A 71 -0.52 -10.22 -4.56
C ASP A 71 -0.46 -10.28 -3.03
N ILE A 72 -0.70 -9.15 -2.36
CA ILE A 72 -0.85 -9.10 -0.90
C ILE A 72 -2.11 -9.87 -0.47
N GLY A 73 -3.21 -9.70 -1.20
CA GLY A 73 -4.48 -10.39 -0.96
C GLY A 73 -5.71 -9.47 -1.00
N PHE A 74 -5.53 -8.18 -1.28
CA PHE A 74 -6.64 -7.25 -1.42
C PHE A 74 -7.42 -7.54 -2.71
N GLN A 75 -8.74 -7.58 -2.59
CA GLN A 75 -9.63 -7.52 -3.74
C GLN A 75 -9.97 -6.05 -3.99
N ALA A 76 -9.75 -5.58 -5.22
CA ALA A 76 -10.13 -4.22 -5.60
C ALA A 76 -11.66 -4.17 -5.75
N GLU A 77 -12.37 -3.83 -4.68
CA GLU A 77 -13.84 -3.78 -4.69
C GLU A 77 -14.39 -2.46 -5.24
N ARG A 78 -13.63 -1.36 -5.14
CA ARG A 78 -14.11 -0.03 -5.55
C ARG A 78 -12.97 0.92 -5.86
N LEU A 79 -13.07 1.63 -6.99
CA LEU A 79 -12.23 2.78 -7.31
C LEU A 79 -13.08 4.04 -7.05
N ASP A 80 -12.91 4.69 -5.91
CA ASP A 80 -13.54 5.99 -5.66
C ASP A 80 -12.67 7.08 -6.29
N VAL A 81 -13.16 7.66 -7.39
CA VAL A 81 -12.60 8.87 -7.97
C VAL A 81 -13.25 10.05 -7.26
N LYS A 82 -12.47 10.80 -6.47
CA LYS A 82 -12.90 12.10 -5.92
C LYS A 82 -12.63 13.21 -6.92
#